data_AF-A0A2V4HBC6-F1
#
_entry.id   AF-A0A2V4HBC6-F1
#
_cell.length_a   1.000
_cell.length_b   1.000
_cell.length_c   1.000
_cell.angle_alpha   90.00
_cell.angle_beta   90.00
_cell.angle_gamma   90.00
#
_symmetry.space_group_name_H-M   'P 1'
#
loop_
_entity.id
_entity.type
_entity.pdbx_description
1 polymer ?
#
loop_
_entity_poly.entity_id
_entity_poly.type
_entity_poly.pdbx_seq_one_letter_code
_entity_poly.pdbx_strand_id
1 'polypeptide(L)'
;MITAAKVKLYPNERQKILLEKHFGSCRFVYNYFLAKRDEYYITHRDAKKSSLNYLDTQNMLIDLKKEYPWLYEINAQSLQMSLRFLDNAFKNFFHKNAEHPKFRIKGRNEYFAVPQHIKIRGNSIYFPKFSEGIYFKGSEKKLSEIKDINEIVITKDSGYYYCSIIYENEEELPEKKPLSAENSVGIDLGIEKFATLSNGIAIENPGFIKKVEKRIRQLQKQLSRKQNGSKNGRKHILKLQKEYMKLRNMREDFLDKISTAIAKQYDTIIIEDLNVHGMMQNHHISKSLSDVSFYSFKQKLEWKAEKYGKNIIEIGRFDPSSKICSSCGNIKHDLKLSDRIYHCNVCGLTIDRDHNASKNIRKIGLIKVGSVRSEFTPVVIAIYGLYGIYPYRQRSVVESGSSDASAEE
;
A
#
# COMPACT_ATOMS: atom_id res chain seq x y z
N MET A 1 -2.25 15.93 -11.73
CA MET A 1 -2.11 14.96 -10.60
C MET A 1 -0.67 14.45 -10.53
N ILE A 2 -0.05 14.38 -9.34
CA ILE A 2 1.29 13.78 -9.19
C ILE A 2 1.19 12.27 -9.42
N THR A 3 1.94 11.76 -10.38
CA THR A 3 1.96 10.35 -10.78
C THR A 3 3.37 9.78 -10.68
N ALA A 4 3.49 8.47 -10.47
CA ALA A 4 4.78 7.77 -10.48
C ALA A 4 4.81 6.63 -11.49
N ALA A 5 5.85 6.58 -12.32
CA ALA A 5 6.16 5.46 -13.21
C ALA A 5 7.43 4.75 -12.76
N LYS A 6 7.41 3.42 -12.62
CA LYS A 6 8.58 2.63 -12.20
C LYS A 6 9.11 1.81 -13.36
N VAL A 7 10.39 2.01 -13.69
CA VAL A 7 11.10 1.26 -14.74
C VAL A 7 12.33 0.55 -14.20
N LYS A 8 12.69 -0.56 -14.83
CA LYS A 8 13.94 -1.28 -14.55
C LYS A 8 15.07 -0.70 -15.40
N LEU A 9 16.16 -0.34 -14.74
CA LEU A 9 17.37 0.18 -15.36
C LEU A 9 18.37 -0.95 -15.70
N TYR A 10 19.13 -0.73 -16.76
CA TYR A 10 20.19 -1.61 -17.24
C TYR A 10 21.52 -0.85 -17.33
N PRO A 11 22.11 -0.49 -16.18
CA PRO A 11 23.37 0.25 -16.16
C PRO A 11 24.55 -0.61 -16.64
N ASN A 12 25.50 0.02 -17.32
CA ASN A 12 26.81 -0.58 -17.62
C ASN A 12 27.68 -0.67 -16.33
N GLU A 13 28.85 -1.32 -16.38
CA GLU A 13 29.69 -1.52 -15.18
C GLU A 13 30.15 -0.20 -14.54
N ARG A 14 30.50 0.81 -15.34
CA ARG A 14 30.89 2.15 -14.83
C ARG A 14 29.71 2.81 -14.10
N GLN A 15 28.52 2.76 -14.70
CA GLN A 15 27.29 3.28 -14.11
C GLN A 15 26.91 2.54 -12.82
N LYS A 16 27.06 1.21 -12.77
CA LYS A 16 26.84 0.43 -11.53
C LYS A 16 27.74 0.89 -10.40
N ILE A 17 29.04 1.06 -10.66
CA ILE A 17 29.99 1.57 -9.65
C ILE A 17 29.53 2.92 -9.12
N LEU A 18 29.13 3.84 -10.01
CA LEU A 18 28.67 5.16 -9.62
C LEU A 18 27.35 5.12 -8.84
N LEU A 19 26.41 4.23 -9.19
CA LEU A 19 25.19 3.99 -8.42
C LEU A 19 25.48 3.47 -7.01
N GLU A 20 26.41 2.53 -6.86
CA GLU A 20 26.83 2.04 -5.54
C GLU A 20 27.48 3.15 -4.69
N LYS A 21 28.26 4.04 -5.32
CA LYS A 21 28.80 5.24 -4.66
C LYS A 21 27.68 6.17 -4.21
N HIS A 22 26.65 6.40 -5.01
CA HIS A 22 25.49 7.21 -4.62
C HIS A 22 24.74 6.58 -3.42
N PHE A 23 24.41 5.29 -3.47
CA PHE A 23 23.75 4.61 -2.34
C PHE A 23 24.59 4.65 -1.06
N GLY A 24 25.91 4.45 -1.18
CA GLY A 24 26.83 4.51 -0.07
C GLY A 24 26.90 5.89 0.57
N SER A 25 27.05 6.93 -0.25
CA SER A 25 27.17 8.32 0.19
C SER A 25 25.89 8.83 0.84
N CYS A 26 24.74 8.61 0.21
CA CYS A 26 23.44 9.00 0.76
C CYS A 26 23.14 8.28 2.09
N ARG A 27 23.48 6.99 2.20
CA ARG A 27 23.38 6.24 3.46
C ARG A 27 24.31 6.79 4.53
N PHE A 28 25.56 7.09 4.20
CA PHE A 28 26.53 7.67 5.13
C PHE A 28 26.03 9.00 5.68
N VAL A 29 25.64 9.93 4.80
CA VAL A 29 25.14 11.25 5.21
C VAL A 29 23.90 11.13 6.10
N TYR A 30 22.92 10.30 5.72
CA TYR A 30 21.74 10.06 6.56
C TYR A 30 22.13 9.56 7.96
N ASN A 31 23.01 8.56 8.04
CA ASN A 31 23.42 7.94 9.30
C ASN A 31 24.26 8.88 10.16
N TYR A 32 25.18 9.63 9.55
CA TYR A 32 26.02 10.61 10.22
C TYR A 32 25.16 11.67 10.89
N PHE A 33 24.20 12.26 10.17
CA PHE A 33 23.34 13.29 10.72
C PHE A 33 22.24 12.76 11.64
N LEU A 34 21.84 11.49 11.53
CA LEU A 34 21.02 10.85 12.56
C LEU A 34 21.79 10.82 13.88
N ALA A 35 23.01 10.28 13.88
CA ALA A 35 23.87 10.24 15.06
C ALA A 35 24.14 11.64 15.63
N LYS A 36 24.41 12.62 14.76
CA LYS A 36 24.66 14.00 15.18
C LYS A 36 23.44 14.66 15.81
N ARG A 37 22.24 14.41 15.29
CA ARG A 37 20.98 14.90 15.86
C ARG A 37 20.71 14.28 17.22
N ASP A 38 20.95 12.98 17.36
CA ASP A 38 20.79 12.27 18.62
C ASP A 38 21.77 12.79 19.69
N GLU A 39 23.05 12.94 19.32
CA GLU A 39 24.09 13.53 20.18
C GLU A 39 23.73 14.97 20.61
N TYR A 40 23.30 15.79 19.65
CA TYR A 40 22.93 17.18 19.92
C TYR A 40 21.73 17.25 20.88
N TYR A 41 20.71 16.40 20.68
CA TYR A 41 19.56 16.35 21.57
C TYR A 41 19.94 15.95 23.00
N ILE A 42 20.83 14.95 23.16
CA ILE A 42 21.30 14.51 24.48
C ILE A 42 22.04 15.65 25.20
N THR A 43 22.88 16.39 24.48
CA THR A 43 23.75 17.43 25.06
C THR A 43 23.06 18.79 25.24
N HIS A 44 22.01 19.07 24.46
CA HIS A 44 21.32 20.37 24.44
C HIS A 44 19.83 20.25 24.82
N ARG A 45 19.45 19.18 25.53
CA ARG A 45 18.05 18.88 25.85
C ARG A 45 17.31 20.05 26.51
N ASP A 46 18.01 20.77 27.40
CA ASP A 46 17.47 21.90 28.17
C ASP A 46 17.76 23.26 27.52
N ALA A 47 18.42 23.28 26.35
CA ALA A 47 18.69 24.51 25.62
C ALA A 47 17.43 24.99 24.88
N LYS A 48 17.36 26.31 24.63
CA LYS A 48 16.30 26.93 23.82
C LYS A 48 16.13 26.27 22.44
N LYS A 49 17.23 25.76 21.89
CA LYS A 49 17.24 24.91 20.68
C LYS A 49 17.76 23.53 21.06
N SER A 50 16.84 22.61 21.33
CA SER A 50 17.17 21.25 21.74
C SER A 50 17.31 20.26 20.58
N SER A 51 17.06 20.68 19.34
CA SER A 51 17.20 19.81 18.17
C SER A 51 17.73 20.56 16.95
N LEU A 52 18.44 19.83 16.09
CA LEU A 52 18.88 20.32 14.78
C LEU A 52 17.80 20.03 13.74
N ASN A 53 17.59 20.96 12.82
CA ASN A 53 16.66 20.83 11.70
C ASN A 53 17.40 20.59 10.38
N TYR A 54 16.63 20.50 9.27
CA TYR A 54 17.20 20.36 7.94
C TYR A 54 18.24 21.44 7.60
N LEU A 55 17.96 22.72 7.86
CA LEU A 55 18.84 23.84 7.50
C LEU A 55 20.19 23.73 8.25
N ASP A 56 20.15 23.38 9.53
CA ASP A 56 21.36 23.16 10.33
C ASP A 56 22.25 22.08 9.72
N THR A 57 21.65 20.91 9.44
CA THR A 57 22.39 19.77 8.88
C THR A 57 22.84 20.03 7.43
N GLN A 58 22.11 20.84 6.67
CA GLN A 58 22.50 21.25 5.32
C GLN A 58 23.74 22.14 5.34
N ASN A 59 23.82 23.09 6.29
CA ASN A 59 25.00 23.93 6.46
C ASN A 59 26.22 23.11 6.88
N MET A 60 26.03 22.21 7.85
CA MET A 60 27.09 21.28 8.31
C MET A 60 27.56 20.32 7.21
N LEU A 61 26.71 19.96 6.24
CA LEU A 61 27.08 19.10 5.12
C LEU A 61 28.21 19.72 4.27
N ILE A 62 28.33 21.05 4.22
CA ILE A 62 29.41 21.72 3.47
C ILE A 62 30.76 21.34 4.06
N ASP A 63 30.90 21.40 5.39
CA ASP A 63 32.14 21.06 6.07
C ASP A 63 32.38 19.55 6.08
N LEU A 64 31.32 18.74 6.23
CA LEU A 64 31.41 17.29 6.12
C LEU A 64 31.98 16.85 4.77
N LYS A 65 31.64 17.53 3.68
CA LYS A 65 32.19 17.24 2.35
C LYS A 65 33.67 17.59 2.25
N LYS A 66 34.16 18.61 2.97
CA LYS A 66 35.59 18.93 3.04
C LYS A 66 36.35 17.85 3.80
N GLU A 67 35.79 17.34 4.89
CA GLU A 67 36.35 16.23 5.68
C GLU A 67 36.34 14.91 4.90
N TYR A 68 35.28 14.67 4.11
CA TYR A 68 35.11 13.47 3.29
C TYR A 68 34.99 13.81 1.80
N PRO A 69 36.10 14.09 1.09
CA PRO A 69 36.07 14.57 -0.30
C PRO A 69 35.39 13.62 -1.31
N TRP A 70 35.33 12.32 -1.02
CA TRP A 70 34.62 11.34 -1.85
C TRP A 70 33.12 11.63 -1.99
N LEU A 71 32.54 12.47 -1.12
CA LEU A 71 31.16 12.97 -1.25
C LEU A 71 30.97 13.92 -2.46
N TYR A 72 32.03 14.52 -3.01
CA TYR A 72 31.95 15.34 -4.23
C TYR A 72 31.83 14.51 -5.51
N GLU A 73 32.10 13.20 -5.44
CA GLU A 73 32.00 12.32 -6.60
C GLU A 73 30.55 12.17 -7.11
N ILE A 74 29.57 12.30 -6.21
CA ILE A 74 28.16 12.07 -6.50
C ILE A 74 27.36 13.38 -6.64
N ASN A 75 26.08 13.28 -7.02
CA ASN A 75 25.21 14.45 -7.10
C ASN A 75 24.99 15.08 -5.70
N ALA A 76 25.33 16.36 -5.56
CA ALA A 76 25.17 17.10 -4.31
C ALA A 76 23.71 17.17 -3.85
N GLN A 77 22.76 17.25 -4.79
CA GLN A 77 21.34 17.30 -4.44
C GLN A 77 20.84 15.97 -3.87
N SER A 78 21.41 14.83 -4.29
CA SER A 78 21.08 13.53 -3.69
C SER A 78 21.53 13.41 -2.23
N LEU A 79 22.62 14.09 -1.85
CA LEU A 79 23.03 14.22 -0.45
C LEU A 79 22.03 15.07 0.33
N GLN A 80 21.62 16.22 -0.21
CA GLN A 80 20.63 17.08 0.42
C GLN A 80 19.27 16.38 0.57
N MET A 81 18.84 15.59 -0.42
CA MET A 81 17.63 14.76 -0.32
C MET A 81 17.72 13.74 0.81
N SER A 82 18.92 13.21 1.07
CA SER A 82 19.13 12.29 2.21
C SER A 82 18.84 12.96 3.55
N LEU A 83 19.20 14.23 3.70
CA LEU A 83 18.84 15.04 4.87
C LEU A 83 17.34 15.33 4.94
N ARG A 84 16.69 15.62 3.81
CA ARG A 84 15.22 15.81 3.76
C ARG A 84 14.47 14.55 4.19
N PHE A 85 14.94 13.37 3.76
CA PHE A 85 14.37 12.10 4.22
C PHE A 85 14.54 11.89 5.73
N LEU A 86 15.67 12.29 6.30
CA LEU A 86 15.87 12.26 7.75
C LEU A 86 14.93 13.22 8.48
N ASP A 87 14.79 14.44 7.96
CA ASP A 87 13.89 15.46 8.51
C ASP A 87 12.42 14.99 8.50
N ASN A 88 11.96 14.42 7.39
CA ASN A 88 10.63 13.83 7.29
C ASN A 88 10.44 12.65 8.24
N ALA A 89 11.47 11.82 8.46
CA ALA A 89 11.40 10.73 9.43
C ALA A 89 11.22 11.26 10.86
N PHE A 90 11.94 12.33 11.24
CA PHE A 90 11.75 12.99 12.52
C PHE A 90 10.36 13.65 12.64
N LYS A 91 9.87 14.32 11.59
CA LYS A 91 8.50 14.87 11.60
C LYS A 91 7.46 13.79 11.87
N ASN A 92 7.55 12.65 11.18
CA ASN A 92 6.64 11.53 11.42
C ASN A 92 6.75 10.96 12.83
N PHE A 93 7.97 10.90 13.38
CA PHE A 93 8.19 10.51 14.78
C PHE A 93 7.50 11.46 15.76
N PHE A 94 7.70 12.77 15.61
CA PHE A 94 7.08 13.78 16.48
C PHE A 94 5.55 13.84 16.34
N HIS A 95 5.02 13.57 15.14
CA HIS A 95 3.58 13.42 14.92
C HIS A 95 3.01 12.07 15.40
N LYS A 96 3.82 11.20 16.03
CA LYS A 96 3.44 9.85 16.48
C LYS A 96 2.93 8.94 15.37
N ASN A 97 3.33 9.22 14.12
CA ASN A 97 3.02 8.41 12.94
C ASN A 97 4.08 7.34 12.68
N ALA A 98 5.25 7.44 13.31
CA ALA A 98 6.34 6.49 13.20
C ALA A 98 7.16 6.41 14.50
N GLU A 99 7.95 5.35 14.64
CA GLU A 99 8.99 5.26 15.67
C GLU A 99 10.18 6.18 15.33
N HIS A 100 11.10 6.33 16.29
CA HIS A 100 12.35 7.05 16.09
C HIS A 100 13.09 6.57 14.83
N PRO A 101 13.68 7.49 14.03
CA PRO A 101 14.45 7.11 12.85
C PRO A 101 15.57 6.11 13.18
N LYS A 102 15.77 5.13 12.29
CA LYS A 102 16.78 4.07 12.45
C LYS A 102 17.90 4.24 11.42
N PHE A 103 19.10 3.80 11.79
CA PHE A 103 20.24 3.75 10.87
C PHE A 103 19.90 2.93 9.62
N ARG A 104 20.26 3.48 8.45
CA ARG A 104 20.19 2.80 7.16
C ARG A 104 21.30 1.76 7.06
N ILE A 105 20.99 0.59 6.54
CA ILE A 105 21.89 -0.57 6.48
C ILE A 105 22.25 -0.88 5.02
N LYS A 106 23.51 -1.20 4.75
CA LYS A 106 23.95 -1.61 3.41
C LYS A 106 23.23 -2.88 2.93
N GLY A 107 22.75 -2.86 1.69
CA GLY A 107 22.03 -3.97 1.08
C GLY A 107 20.59 -4.16 1.56
N ARG A 108 20.04 -3.23 2.36
CA ARG A 108 18.62 -3.18 2.73
C ARG A 108 18.04 -1.83 2.30
N ASN A 109 17.01 -1.86 1.44
CA ASN A 109 16.32 -0.66 0.95
C ASN A 109 17.31 0.42 0.49
N GLU A 110 18.18 0.10 -0.47
CA GLU A 110 19.15 1.06 -1.00
C GLU A 110 18.46 1.99 -2.00
N TYR A 111 18.48 3.30 -1.72
CA TYR A 111 17.91 4.31 -2.61
C TYR A 111 18.61 5.67 -2.48
N PHE A 112 18.47 6.49 -3.52
CA PHE A 112 18.72 7.92 -3.49
C PHE A 112 17.73 8.63 -4.42
N ALA A 113 17.47 9.91 -4.16
CA ALA A 113 16.61 10.73 -4.99
C ALA A 113 17.40 11.82 -5.72
N VAL A 114 16.87 12.26 -6.84
CA VAL A 114 17.37 13.36 -7.65
C VAL A 114 16.18 14.27 -7.95
N PRO A 115 16.18 15.52 -7.46
CA PRO A 115 14.99 16.38 -7.55
C PRO A 115 14.89 17.21 -8.83
N GLN A 116 15.93 17.26 -9.68
CA GLN A 116 15.91 18.11 -10.88
C GLN A 116 16.99 17.71 -11.90
N HIS A 117 16.97 18.39 -13.05
CA HIS A 117 17.85 18.16 -14.20
C HIS A 117 17.74 16.74 -14.77
N ILE A 118 16.51 16.22 -14.76
CA ILE A 118 16.19 14.90 -15.32
C ILE A 118 15.70 15.09 -16.74
N LYS A 119 16.16 14.24 -17.64
CA LYS A 119 15.68 14.19 -19.03
C LYS A 119 15.48 12.74 -19.43
N ILE A 120 14.43 12.46 -20.19
CA ILE A 120 14.20 11.15 -20.81
C ILE A 120 14.31 11.34 -22.31
N ARG A 121 15.17 10.55 -22.97
CA ARG A 121 15.28 10.54 -24.43
C ARG A 121 15.30 9.10 -24.90
N GLY A 122 14.34 8.75 -25.74
CA GLY A 122 14.05 7.37 -26.10
C GLY A 122 13.91 6.51 -24.84
N ASN A 123 14.67 5.41 -24.79
CA ASN A 123 14.70 4.48 -23.66
C ASN A 123 15.85 4.73 -22.66
N SER A 124 16.32 5.97 -22.55
CA SER A 124 17.40 6.34 -21.62
C SER A 124 17.01 7.50 -20.71
N ILE A 125 17.36 7.40 -19.43
CA ILE A 125 17.15 8.46 -18.42
C ILE A 125 18.49 9.11 -18.12
N TYR A 126 18.52 10.44 -18.22
CA TYR A 126 19.67 11.30 -18.00
C TYR A 126 19.43 12.13 -16.75
N PHE A 127 20.44 12.22 -15.88
CA PHE A 127 20.40 13.00 -14.66
C PHE A 127 21.84 13.32 -14.21
N PRO A 128 22.06 14.24 -13.24
CA PRO A 128 23.40 14.64 -12.84
C PRO A 128 24.33 13.46 -12.52
N LYS A 129 25.58 13.54 -13.01
CA LYS A 129 26.61 12.48 -13.00
C LYS A 129 26.36 11.28 -13.93
N PHE A 130 25.21 11.21 -14.61
CA PHE A 130 24.87 10.16 -15.58
C PHE A 130 24.51 10.78 -16.94
N SER A 131 25.45 11.52 -17.52
CA SER A 131 25.29 12.23 -18.81
C SER A 131 25.20 11.30 -20.02
N GLU A 132 25.75 10.08 -19.94
CA GLU A 132 25.60 9.04 -20.97
C GLU A 132 24.17 8.48 -21.02
N GLY A 133 23.37 8.72 -19.97
CA GLY A 133 22.05 8.13 -19.79
C GLY A 133 22.09 6.66 -19.37
N ILE A 134 21.09 6.23 -18.60
CA ILE A 134 20.93 4.82 -18.22
C ILE A 134 19.75 4.25 -19.00
N TYR A 135 20.01 3.19 -19.76
CA TYR A 135 18.98 2.48 -20.51
C TYR A 135 17.94 1.83 -19.58
N PHE A 136 16.68 1.87 -19.98
CA PHE A 136 15.59 1.11 -19.37
C PHE A 136 14.79 0.38 -20.44
N LYS A 137 14.15 -0.72 -20.05
CA LYS A 137 13.24 -1.47 -20.94
C LYS A 137 11.80 -1.00 -20.71
N GLY A 138 11.17 -0.43 -21.73
CA GLY A 138 9.79 0.06 -21.71
C GLY A 138 9.33 0.52 -23.11
N SER A 139 8.04 0.80 -23.26
CA SER A 139 7.52 1.42 -24.49
C SER A 139 8.00 2.87 -24.55
N GLU A 140 8.86 3.16 -25.51
CA GLU A 140 9.50 4.48 -25.72
C GLU A 140 8.50 5.63 -25.63
N LYS A 141 7.39 5.55 -26.39
CA LYS A 141 6.38 6.60 -26.51
C LYS A 141 5.85 7.13 -25.16
N LYS A 142 5.48 6.24 -24.23
CA LYS A 142 4.79 6.65 -22.98
C LYS A 142 5.64 7.41 -21.98
N LEU A 143 6.97 7.29 -22.02
CA LEU A 143 7.85 7.91 -21.01
C LEU A 143 8.65 9.07 -21.58
N SER A 144 8.97 9.04 -22.89
CA SER A 144 9.62 10.18 -23.55
C SER A 144 8.73 11.41 -23.68
N GLU A 145 7.41 11.23 -23.60
CA GLU A 145 6.41 12.31 -23.65
C GLU A 145 6.29 13.06 -22.31
N ILE A 146 6.84 12.54 -21.21
CA ILE A 146 6.80 13.19 -19.90
C ILE A 146 7.70 14.44 -19.93
N LYS A 147 7.09 15.61 -19.78
CA LYS A 147 7.79 16.90 -19.75
C LYS A 147 8.20 17.29 -18.33
N ASP A 148 7.25 17.29 -17.40
CA ASP A 148 7.42 17.86 -16.06
C ASP A 148 7.74 16.79 -15.01
N ILE A 149 9.03 16.44 -14.95
CA ILE A 149 9.55 15.47 -13.98
C ILE A 149 9.96 16.22 -12.70
N ASN A 150 9.22 15.98 -11.62
CA ASN A 150 9.47 16.59 -10.30
C ASN A 150 10.66 15.93 -9.59
N GLU A 151 10.78 14.60 -9.64
CA GLU A 151 11.84 13.85 -8.95
C GLU A 151 12.01 12.47 -9.58
N ILE A 152 13.24 11.94 -9.54
CA ILE A 152 13.45 10.50 -9.69
C ILE A 152 14.00 9.89 -8.41
N VAL A 153 13.52 8.70 -8.07
CA VAL A 153 14.07 7.87 -7.00
C VAL A 153 14.71 6.64 -7.62
N ILE A 154 16.02 6.52 -7.47
CA ILE A 154 16.76 5.34 -7.88
C ILE A 154 16.82 4.37 -6.71
N THR A 155 16.42 3.12 -6.94
CA THR A 155 16.42 2.07 -5.92
C THR A 155 17.16 0.84 -6.41
N LYS A 156 17.71 0.07 -5.48
CA LYS A 156 18.31 -1.24 -5.75
C LYS A 156 17.60 -2.32 -4.96
N ASP A 157 17.12 -3.33 -5.67
CA ASP A 157 16.39 -4.45 -5.10
C ASP A 157 16.78 -5.75 -5.81
N SER A 158 17.14 -6.77 -5.03
CA SER A 158 17.43 -8.12 -5.53
C SER A 158 18.50 -8.17 -6.63
N GLY A 159 19.42 -7.19 -6.60
CA GLY A 159 20.50 -7.03 -7.58
C GLY A 159 20.12 -6.30 -8.86
N TYR A 160 18.91 -5.75 -8.93
CA TYR A 160 18.44 -4.92 -10.04
C TYR A 160 18.27 -3.48 -9.58
N TYR A 161 18.39 -2.57 -10.55
CA TYR A 161 18.22 -1.13 -10.35
C TYR A 161 16.89 -0.71 -10.95
N TYR A 162 16.18 0.16 -10.25
CA TYR A 162 14.90 0.71 -10.71
C TYR A 162 14.93 2.23 -10.58
N CYS A 163 14.24 2.90 -11.49
CA CYS A 163 13.95 4.33 -11.42
C CYS A 163 12.45 4.49 -11.26
N SER A 164 12.03 5.13 -10.16
CA SER A 164 10.69 5.66 -10.00
C SER A 164 10.72 7.13 -10.43
N ILE A 165 9.94 7.46 -11.46
CA ILE A 165 9.86 8.78 -12.08
C ILE A 165 8.58 9.41 -11.55
N ILE A 166 8.72 10.49 -10.79
CA ILE A 166 7.61 11.26 -10.21
C ILE A 166 7.42 12.49 -11.10
N TYR A 167 6.24 12.63 -11.67
CA TYR A 167 5.92 13.67 -12.64
C TYR A 167 4.48 14.14 -12.47
N GLU A 168 4.21 15.35 -12.94
CA GLU A 168 2.86 15.87 -13.04
C GLU A 168 2.20 15.34 -14.31
N ASN A 169 1.07 14.66 -14.13
CA ASN A 169 0.20 14.26 -15.23
C ASN A 169 -0.91 15.30 -15.37
N GLU A 170 -0.97 15.93 -16.54
CA GLU A 170 -2.01 16.91 -16.91
C GLU A 170 -3.30 16.24 -17.40
N GLU A 171 -3.31 14.92 -17.65
CA GLU A 171 -4.53 14.21 -18.01
C GLU A 171 -5.56 14.27 -16.86
N GLU A 172 -6.70 14.88 -17.14
CA GLU A 172 -7.86 14.81 -16.26
C GLU A 172 -8.38 13.38 -16.18
N LEU A 173 -8.70 12.93 -14.98
CA LEU A 173 -9.34 11.64 -14.79
C LEU A 173 -10.76 11.71 -15.36
N PRO A 174 -11.24 10.64 -16.01
CA PRO A 174 -12.59 10.62 -16.53
C PRO A 174 -13.59 10.80 -15.39
N GLU A 175 -14.67 11.54 -15.65
CA GLU A 175 -15.77 11.66 -14.70
C GLU A 175 -16.32 10.27 -14.33
N LYS A 176 -16.77 10.16 -13.08
CA LYS A 176 -17.40 8.92 -12.62
C LYS A 176 -18.68 8.70 -13.42
N LYS A 177 -18.78 7.53 -14.03
CA LYS A 177 -20.01 7.07 -14.66
C LYS A 177 -21.17 7.10 -13.66
N PRO A 178 -22.42 7.30 -14.14
CA PRO A 178 -23.57 7.19 -13.27
C PRO A 178 -23.61 5.82 -12.60
N LEU A 179 -24.12 5.78 -11.36
CA LEU A 179 -24.34 4.52 -10.66
C LEU A 179 -25.30 3.66 -11.49
N SER A 180 -24.86 2.47 -11.86
CA SER A 180 -25.64 1.53 -12.66
C SER A 180 -25.88 0.27 -11.86
N ALA A 181 -27.15 -0.01 -11.54
CA ALA A 181 -27.52 -1.30 -10.98
C ALA A 181 -27.22 -2.41 -12.01
N GLU A 182 -27.55 -2.22 -13.28
CA GLU A 182 -27.38 -3.23 -14.34
C GLU A 182 -25.91 -3.66 -14.52
N ASN A 183 -25.00 -2.69 -14.65
CA ASN A 183 -23.56 -2.96 -14.80
C ASN A 183 -22.80 -2.85 -13.48
N SER A 184 -23.30 -3.56 -12.45
CA SER A 184 -22.65 -3.65 -11.15
C SER A 184 -22.26 -5.07 -10.75
N VAL A 185 -21.19 -5.18 -9.96
CA VAL A 185 -20.68 -6.46 -9.46
C VAL A 185 -20.40 -6.39 -7.97
N GLY A 186 -20.84 -7.39 -7.22
CA GLY A 186 -20.42 -7.64 -5.85
C GLY A 186 -19.25 -8.63 -5.83
N ILE A 187 -18.25 -8.37 -4.99
CA ILE A 187 -17.03 -9.18 -4.88
C ILE A 187 -16.94 -9.71 -3.46
N ASP A 188 -17.04 -11.04 -3.32
CA ASP A 188 -16.75 -11.75 -2.07
C ASP A 188 -15.29 -12.24 -2.12
N LEU A 189 -14.47 -11.86 -1.14
CA LEU A 189 -13.03 -12.12 -1.15
C LEU A 189 -12.68 -13.32 -0.25
N GLY A 190 -11.89 -14.26 -0.79
CA GLY A 190 -11.64 -15.53 -0.14
C GLY A 190 -10.17 -15.98 -0.17
N ILE A 191 -9.86 -16.96 0.68
CA ILE A 191 -8.52 -17.58 0.75
C ILE A 191 -8.44 -18.83 -0.13
N GLU A 192 -9.53 -19.58 -0.23
CA GLU A 192 -9.62 -20.78 -1.08
C GLU A 192 -9.76 -20.37 -2.55
N LYS A 193 -10.84 -19.66 -2.87
CA LYS A 193 -10.99 -18.87 -4.10
C LYS A 193 -10.57 -17.44 -3.79
N PHE A 194 -9.79 -16.81 -4.66
CA PHE A 194 -9.35 -15.42 -4.47
C PHE A 194 -10.54 -14.47 -4.36
N ALA A 195 -11.50 -14.60 -5.28
CA ALA A 195 -12.72 -13.82 -5.28
C ALA A 195 -13.87 -14.56 -5.98
N THR A 196 -15.09 -14.35 -5.51
CA THR A 196 -16.31 -14.79 -6.20
C THR A 196 -17.14 -13.56 -6.55
N LEU A 197 -17.53 -13.45 -7.83
CA LEU A 197 -18.30 -12.34 -8.36
C LEU A 197 -19.80 -12.66 -8.37
N SER A 198 -20.64 -11.64 -8.19
CA SER A 198 -22.11 -11.80 -8.16
C SER A 198 -22.71 -12.38 -9.44
N ASN A 199 -22.00 -12.29 -10.57
CA ASN A 199 -22.40 -12.91 -11.85
C ASN A 199 -22.02 -14.40 -11.97
N GLY A 200 -21.43 -14.99 -10.93
CA GLY A 200 -21.07 -16.41 -10.86
C GLY A 200 -19.63 -16.73 -11.25
N ILE A 201 -18.83 -15.74 -11.67
CA ILE A 201 -17.42 -15.96 -11.97
C ILE A 201 -16.65 -16.18 -10.65
N ALA A 202 -16.00 -17.32 -10.53
CA ALA A 202 -15.04 -17.62 -9.47
C ALA A 202 -13.61 -17.41 -9.96
N ILE A 203 -12.83 -16.63 -9.21
CA ILE A 203 -11.42 -16.36 -9.47
C ILE A 203 -10.60 -17.23 -8.53
N GLU A 204 -9.90 -18.21 -9.09
CA GLU A 204 -9.07 -19.15 -8.32
C GLU A 204 -7.87 -18.46 -7.66
N ASN A 205 -7.48 -18.96 -6.48
CA ASN A 205 -6.24 -18.55 -5.83
C ASN A 205 -5.04 -19.34 -6.41
N PRO A 206 -4.08 -18.69 -7.11
CA PRO A 206 -2.98 -19.41 -7.75
C PRO A 206 -1.98 -20.09 -6.80
N GLY A 207 -2.03 -19.78 -5.50
CA GLY A 207 -1.15 -20.38 -4.48
C GLY A 207 0.34 -20.15 -4.75
N PHE A 208 0.74 -18.92 -5.09
CA PHE A 208 2.11 -18.60 -5.50
C PHE A 208 3.17 -18.98 -4.48
N ILE A 209 2.87 -18.89 -3.18
CA ILE A 209 3.83 -19.26 -2.13
C ILE A 209 4.27 -20.72 -2.25
N LYS A 210 3.35 -21.63 -2.59
CA LYS A 210 3.64 -23.07 -2.73
C LYS A 210 4.67 -23.32 -3.83
N LYS A 211 4.71 -22.47 -4.87
CA LYS A 211 5.63 -22.58 -6.01
C LYS A 211 7.09 -22.23 -5.67
N VAL A 212 7.33 -21.39 -4.65
CA VAL A 212 8.67 -20.90 -4.30
C VAL A 212 9.14 -21.33 -2.90
N GLU A 213 8.23 -21.79 -2.05
CA GLU A 213 8.50 -22.01 -0.64
C GLU A 213 9.61 -23.03 -0.39
N LYS A 214 9.60 -24.17 -1.09
CA LYS A 214 10.65 -25.20 -0.94
C LYS A 214 12.04 -24.60 -1.19
N ARG A 215 12.14 -23.74 -2.22
CA ARG A 215 13.39 -23.08 -2.59
C ARG A 215 13.80 -22.02 -1.57
N ILE A 216 12.86 -21.20 -1.09
CA ILE A 216 13.09 -20.21 -0.04
C ILE A 216 13.61 -20.88 1.23
N ARG A 217 12.95 -21.95 1.72
CA ARG A 217 13.36 -22.69 2.91
C ARG A 217 14.78 -23.26 2.78
N GLN A 218 15.11 -23.84 1.61
CA GLN A 218 16.45 -24.34 1.32
C GLN A 218 17.50 -23.23 1.38
N LEU A 219 17.23 -22.08 0.75
CA LEU A 219 18.15 -20.94 0.75
C LEU A 219 18.32 -20.33 2.14
N GLN A 220 17.25 -20.25 2.94
CA GLN A 220 17.33 -19.82 4.34
C GLN A 220 18.20 -20.77 5.18
N LYS A 221 18.00 -22.09 5.07
CA LYS A 221 18.82 -23.10 5.76
C LYS A 221 20.29 -23.06 5.35
N GLN A 222 20.56 -22.80 4.06
CA GLN A 222 21.93 -22.64 3.58
C GLN A 222 22.56 -21.35 4.11
N LEU A 223 21.78 -20.27 4.18
CA LEU A 223 22.24 -18.96 4.67
C LEU A 223 22.55 -18.98 6.17
N SER A 224 21.76 -19.67 6.99
CA SER A 224 21.99 -19.75 8.44
C SER A 224 23.31 -20.42 8.82
N ARG A 225 23.83 -21.28 7.94
CA ARG A 225 25.14 -21.95 8.10
C ARG A 225 26.32 -21.11 7.61
N LYS A 226 26.09 -19.91 7.05
CA LYS A 226 27.16 -19.04 6.55
C LYS A 226 27.58 -18.04 7.63
N GLN A 227 28.88 -17.77 7.68
CA GLN A 227 29.41 -16.70 8.51
C GLN A 227 28.78 -15.35 8.12
N ASN A 228 28.29 -14.62 9.12
CA ASN A 228 27.72 -13.30 8.96
C ASN A 228 28.71 -12.37 8.27
N GLY A 229 28.23 -11.63 7.25
CA GLY A 229 29.05 -10.70 6.50
C GLY A 229 30.04 -11.32 5.50
N SER A 230 30.13 -12.65 5.38
CA SER A 230 31.02 -13.29 4.40
C SER A 230 30.59 -12.99 2.94
N LYS A 231 31.55 -12.98 2.00
CA LYS A 231 31.28 -12.82 0.56
C LYS A 231 30.28 -13.87 0.06
N ASN A 232 30.42 -15.11 0.53
CA ASN A 232 29.52 -16.21 0.19
C ASN A 232 28.13 -16.04 0.82
N GLY A 233 28.03 -15.52 2.05
CA GLY A 233 26.75 -15.16 2.67
C GLY A 233 26.00 -14.10 1.86
N ARG A 234 26.69 -13.03 1.44
CA ARG A 234 26.10 -11.97 0.57
C ARG A 234 25.57 -12.53 -0.75
N LYS A 235 26.29 -13.47 -1.38
CA LYS A 235 25.82 -14.17 -2.59
C LYS A 235 24.53 -14.96 -2.32
N HIS A 236 24.40 -15.62 -1.16
CA HIS A 236 23.19 -16.38 -0.80
C HIS A 236 22.01 -15.47 -0.44
N ILE A 237 22.26 -14.35 0.26
CA ILE A 237 21.24 -13.32 0.51
C ILE A 237 20.66 -12.84 -0.81
N LEU A 238 21.49 -12.58 -1.82
CA LEU A 238 21.03 -12.15 -3.14
C LEU A 238 20.17 -13.22 -3.84
N LYS A 239 20.55 -14.50 -3.73
CA LYS A 239 19.71 -15.61 -4.25
C LYS A 239 18.35 -15.65 -3.56
N LEU A 240 18.34 -15.52 -2.23
CA LEU A 240 17.11 -15.50 -1.44
C LEU A 240 16.21 -14.31 -1.81
N GLN A 241 16.80 -13.11 -1.93
CA GLN A 241 16.09 -11.90 -2.38
C GLN A 241 15.45 -12.09 -3.75
N LYS A 242 16.15 -12.72 -4.71
CA LYS A 242 15.59 -13.00 -6.04
C LYS A 242 14.38 -13.94 -6.01
N GLU A 243 14.35 -14.93 -5.12
CA GLU A 243 13.18 -15.81 -4.95
C GLU A 243 11.99 -15.06 -4.33
N TYR A 244 12.23 -14.21 -3.32
CA TYR A 244 11.18 -13.34 -2.78
C TYR A 244 10.67 -12.33 -3.81
N MET A 245 11.56 -11.76 -4.64
CA MET A 245 11.18 -10.90 -5.75
C MET A 245 10.30 -11.65 -6.75
N LYS A 246 10.62 -12.92 -7.08
CA LYS A 246 9.79 -13.75 -7.95
C LYS A 246 8.38 -13.92 -7.38
N LEU A 247 8.27 -14.22 -6.08
CA LEU A 247 6.98 -14.33 -5.40
C LEU A 247 6.17 -13.03 -5.48
N ARG A 248 6.79 -11.91 -5.11
CA ARG A 248 6.16 -10.59 -5.16
C ARG A 248 5.70 -10.24 -6.58
N ASN A 249 6.54 -10.46 -7.59
CA ASN A 249 6.19 -10.15 -8.97
C ASN A 249 5.01 -11.00 -9.49
N MET A 250 4.94 -12.28 -9.12
CA MET A 250 3.79 -13.13 -9.49
C MET A 250 2.49 -12.65 -8.84
N ARG A 251 2.54 -12.26 -7.56
CA ARG A 251 1.39 -11.68 -6.85
C ARG A 251 0.94 -10.37 -7.48
N GLU A 252 1.88 -9.45 -7.70
CA GLU A 252 1.59 -8.13 -8.29
C GLU A 252 0.99 -8.25 -9.69
N ASP A 253 1.53 -9.13 -10.54
CA ASP A 253 1.00 -9.37 -11.89
C ASP A 253 -0.44 -9.92 -11.86
N PHE A 254 -0.71 -10.90 -10.97
CA PHE A 254 -2.04 -11.44 -10.79
C PHE A 254 -3.03 -10.38 -10.31
N LEU A 255 -2.69 -9.65 -9.24
CA LEU A 255 -3.55 -8.60 -8.71
C LEU A 255 -3.78 -7.49 -9.74
N ASP A 256 -2.76 -7.12 -10.50
CA ASP A 256 -2.89 -6.10 -11.52
C ASP A 256 -3.81 -6.50 -12.66
N LYS A 257 -3.72 -7.74 -13.13
CA LYS A 257 -4.60 -8.27 -14.18
C LYS A 257 -6.04 -8.32 -13.72
N ILE A 258 -6.30 -8.89 -12.54
CA ILE A 258 -7.66 -9.05 -12.01
C ILE A 258 -8.31 -7.69 -11.73
N SER A 259 -7.62 -6.80 -11.01
CA SER A 259 -8.16 -5.45 -10.73
C SER A 259 -8.40 -4.64 -12.00
N THR A 260 -7.55 -4.78 -13.03
CA THR A 260 -7.77 -4.11 -14.34
C THR A 260 -8.97 -4.69 -15.07
N ALA A 261 -9.13 -6.01 -15.10
CA ALA A 261 -10.25 -6.65 -15.76
C ALA A 261 -11.58 -6.20 -15.14
N ILE A 262 -11.67 -6.23 -13.80
CA ILE A 262 -12.86 -5.80 -13.07
C ILE A 262 -13.15 -4.31 -13.31
N ALA A 263 -12.14 -3.43 -13.14
CA ALA A 263 -12.32 -1.99 -13.30
C ALA A 263 -12.65 -1.57 -14.74
N LYS A 264 -12.31 -2.36 -15.76
CA LYS A 264 -12.72 -2.08 -17.14
C LYS A 264 -14.13 -2.57 -17.44
N GLN A 265 -14.54 -3.69 -16.86
CA GLN A 265 -15.78 -4.37 -17.19
C GLN A 265 -17.01 -3.74 -16.52
N TYR A 266 -16.90 -3.34 -15.25
CA TYR A 266 -18.05 -2.88 -14.47
C TYR A 266 -18.04 -1.37 -14.22
N ASP A 267 -19.22 -0.78 -14.11
CA ASP A 267 -19.40 0.64 -13.83
C ASP A 267 -19.57 0.93 -12.34
N THR A 268 -20.08 -0.04 -11.58
CA THR A 268 -20.19 0.00 -10.12
C THR A 268 -19.67 -1.29 -9.51
N ILE A 269 -18.66 -1.19 -8.66
CA ILE A 269 -17.97 -2.32 -8.05
C ILE A 269 -18.22 -2.25 -6.54
N ILE A 270 -18.76 -3.31 -5.97
CA ILE A 270 -19.08 -3.40 -4.56
C ILE A 270 -18.17 -4.42 -3.90
N ILE A 271 -17.46 -3.99 -2.85
CA ILE A 271 -16.56 -4.83 -2.06
C ILE A 271 -16.93 -4.77 -0.58
N GLU A 272 -16.54 -5.78 0.17
CA GLU A 272 -16.65 -5.80 1.63
C GLU A 272 -15.42 -5.16 2.31
N ASP A 273 -15.64 -4.54 3.48
CA ASP A 273 -14.55 -4.15 4.38
C ASP A 273 -14.01 -5.35 5.14
N LEU A 274 -12.90 -5.92 4.64
CA LEU A 274 -12.17 -6.98 5.32
C LEU A 274 -11.27 -6.44 6.44
N ASN A 275 -11.41 -6.99 7.65
CA ASN A 275 -10.42 -6.80 8.72
C ASN A 275 -9.14 -7.61 8.46
N VAL A 276 -8.38 -7.25 7.43
CA VAL A 276 -7.16 -7.97 7.03
C VAL A 276 -6.18 -8.07 8.21
N HIS A 277 -6.05 -7.02 9.01
CA HIS A 277 -5.17 -7.03 10.20
C HIS A 277 -5.61 -8.08 11.23
N GLY A 278 -6.90 -8.11 11.59
CA GLY A 278 -7.44 -9.13 12.49
C GLY A 278 -7.30 -10.55 11.93
N MET A 279 -7.51 -10.74 10.63
CA MET A 279 -7.35 -12.04 9.98
C MET A 279 -5.89 -12.52 9.98
N MET A 280 -4.92 -11.60 9.89
CA MET A 280 -3.49 -11.93 9.94
C MET A 280 -3.02 -12.44 11.32
N GLN A 281 -3.75 -12.12 12.39
CA GLN A 281 -3.45 -12.63 13.74
C GLN A 281 -3.76 -14.13 13.88
N ASN A 282 -4.59 -14.70 13.00
CA ASN A 282 -4.85 -16.13 12.98
C ASN A 282 -3.70 -16.89 12.29
N HIS A 283 -2.84 -17.52 13.09
CA HIS A 283 -1.65 -18.23 12.60
C HIS A 283 -1.95 -19.34 11.57
N HIS A 284 -3.09 -20.02 11.65
CA HIS A 284 -3.46 -21.09 10.71
C HIS A 284 -3.71 -20.59 9.28
N ILE A 285 -4.16 -19.34 9.14
CA ILE A 285 -4.60 -18.77 7.87
C ILE A 285 -3.63 -17.68 7.38
N SER A 286 -2.87 -17.08 8.29
CA SER A 286 -1.92 -15.97 8.06
C SER A 286 -1.04 -16.14 6.82
N LYS A 287 -0.53 -17.35 6.57
CA LYS A 287 0.34 -17.64 5.43
C LYS A 287 -0.42 -17.59 4.10
N SER A 288 -1.60 -18.22 4.04
CA SER A 288 -2.43 -18.22 2.83
C SER A 288 -3.01 -16.83 2.57
N LEU A 289 -3.40 -16.12 3.63
CA LEU A 289 -3.85 -14.73 3.56
C LEU A 289 -2.76 -13.77 3.06
N SER A 290 -1.53 -13.94 3.56
CA SER A 290 -0.36 -13.20 3.06
C SER A 290 -0.09 -13.48 1.59
N ASP A 291 -0.45 -14.67 1.08
CA ASP A 291 -0.33 -14.98 -0.34
C ASP A 291 -1.32 -14.22 -1.21
N VAL A 292 -2.53 -14.02 -0.70
CA VAL A 292 -3.64 -13.38 -1.42
C VAL A 292 -3.52 -11.85 -1.46
N SER A 293 -2.97 -11.22 -0.43
CA SER A 293 -2.66 -9.77 -0.41
C SER A 293 -3.87 -8.85 -0.66
N PHE A 294 -5.01 -9.11 -0.01
CA PHE A 294 -6.27 -8.36 -0.18
C PHE A 294 -6.14 -6.84 -0.10
N TYR A 295 -5.34 -6.32 0.83
CA TYR A 295 -5.14 -4.87 0.96
C TYR A 295 -4.48 -4.25 -0.29
N SER A 296 -3.56 -4.97 -0.94
CA SER A 296 -2.96 -4.54 -2.21
C SER A 296 -3.98 -4.62 -3.35
N PHE A 297 -4.82 -5.67 -3.35
CA PHE A 297 -5.91 -5.79 -4.32
C PHE A 297 -6.89 -4.61 -4.25
N LYS A 298 -7.38 -4.29 -3.04
CA LYS A 298 -8.30 -3.16 -2.80
C LYS A 298 -7.72 -1.84 -3.31
N GLN A 299 -6.50 -1.49 -2.90
CA GLN A 299 -5.84 -0.25 -3.36
C GLN A 299 -5.69 -0.19 -4.88
N LYS A 300 -5.29 -1.30 -5.53
CA LYS A 300 -5.17 -1.35 -6.99
C LYS A 300 -6.52 -1.19 -7.67
N LEU A 301 -7.57 -1.80 -7.11
CA LEU A 301 -8.93 -1.71 -7.62
C LEU A 301 -9.47 -0.28 -7.48
N GLU A 302 -9.25 0.37 -6.33
CA GLU A 302 -9.59 1.78 -6.07
C GLU A 302 -8.92 2.73 -7.06
N TRP A 303 -7.60 2.64 -7.17
CA TRP A 303 -6.85 3.47 -8.12
C TRP A 303 -7.29 3.25 -9.57
N LYS A 304 -7.57 2.00 -9.98
CA LYS A 304 -8.03 1.71 -11.36
C LYS A 304 -9.47 2.13 -11.60
N ALA A 305 -10.34 2.00 -10.60
CA ALA A 305 -11.71 2.50 -10.69
C ALA A 305 -11.69 4.01 -10.90
N GLU A 306 -10.90 4.75 -10.12
CA GLU A 306 -10.71 6.19 -10.31
C GLU A 306 -10.17 6.51 -11.70
N LYS A 307 -9.12 5.80 -12.14
CA LYS A 307 -8.52 5.95 -13.47
C LYS A 307 -9.51 5.73 -14.63
N TYR A 308 -10.48 4.83 -14.46
CA TYR A 308 -11.46 4.50 -15.52
C TYR A 308 -12.84 5.13 -15.27
N GLY A 309 -12.98 6.04 -14.30
CA GLY A 309 -14.24 6.73 -14.02
C GLY A 309 -15.32 5.78 -13.50
N LYS A 310 -14.95 4.82 -12.66
CA LYS A 310 -15.85 3.81 -12.08
C LYS A 310 -16.16 4.11 -10.62
N ASN A 311 -17.25 3.52 -10.15
CA ASN A 311 -17.68 3.63 -8.77
C ASN A 311 -17.20 2.42 -7.97
N ILE A 312 -16.65 2.68 -6.79
CA ILE A 312 -16.43 1.67 -5.75
C ILE A 312 -17.30 1.99 -4.56
N ILE A 313 -18.02 0.97 -4.09
CA ILE A 313 -18.86 1.04 -2.89
C ILE A 313 -18.33 -0.01 -1.91
N GLU A 314 -18.08 0.43 -0.68
CA GLU A 314 -17.70 -0.46 0.41
C GLU A 314 -18.89 -0.69 1.34
N ILE A 315 -19.23 -1.96 1.53
CA ILE A 315 -20.22 -2.39 2.52
C ILE A 315 -19.56 -2.60 3.88
N GLY A 316 -20.37 -2.54 4.94
CA GLY A 316 -19.90 -2.71 6.31
C GLY A 316 -19.46 -4.14 6.58
N ARG A 317 -18.42 -4.28 7.41
CA ARG A 317 -17.87 -5.58 7.85
C ARG A 317 -18.90 -6.50 8.53
N PHE A 318 -19.90 -5.92 9.18
CA PHE A 318 -20.92 -6.65 9.93
C PHE A 318 -22.20 -6.90 9.12
N ASP A 319 -22.23 -6.47 7.86
CA ASP A 319 -23.34 -6.77 6.97
C ASP A 319 -23.42 -8.29 6.78
N PRO A 320 -24.59 -8.93 6.99
CA PRO A 320 -24.71 -10.38 6.97
C PRO A 320 -24.74 -10.96 5.54
N SER A 321 -23.78 -10.57 4.70
CA SER A 321 -23.65 -10.93 3.29
C SER A 321 -23.71 -12.44 3.06
N SER A 322 -22.96 -13.22 3.85
CA SER A 322 -22.91 -14.68 3.71
C SER A 322 -24.12 -15.40 4.33
N LYS A 323 -24.86 -14.76 5.24
CA LYS A 323 -25.97 -15.37 5.99
C LYS A 323 -27.34 -15.12 5.36
N ILE A 324 -27.51 -13.98 4.69
CA ILE A 324 -28.75 -13.65 3.97
C ILE A 324 -28.94 -14.59 2.77
N CYS A 325 -30.16 -15.03 2.50
CA CYS A 325 -30.49 -15.68 1.24
C CYS A 325 -30.61 -14.63 0.13
N SER A 326 -29.80 -14.76 -0.92
CA SER A 326 -29.81 -13.82 -2.06
C SER A 326 -31.12 -13.82 -2.86
N SER A 327 -31.96 -14.86 -2.73
CA SER A 327 -33.27 -14.92 -3.39
C SER A 327 -34.37 -14.29 -2.54
N CYS A 328 -34.56 -14.72 -1.29
CA CYS A 328 -35.73 -14.31 -0.48
C CYS A 328 -35.41 -13.38 0.70
N GLY A 329 -34.14 -13.08 0.97
CA GLY A 329 -33.74 -12.19 2.06
C GLY A 329 -33.71 -12.83 3.46
N ASN A 330 -34.14 -14.09 3.63
CA ASN A 330 -34.11 -14.76 4.93
C ASN A 330 -32.68 -14.84 5.51
N ILE A 331 -32.52 -14.55 6.79
CA ILE A 331 -31.22 -14.59 7.48
C ILE A 331 -31.04 -15.96 8.14
N LYS A 332 -29.94 -16.64 7.80
CA LYS A 332 -29.54 -17.90 8.44
C LYS A 332 -28.57 -17.65 9.59
N HIS A 333 -28.99 -17.93 10.83
CA HIS A 333 -28.17 -17.67 12.02
C HIS A 333 -27.10 -18.74 12.30
N ASP A 334 -27.37 -19.98 11.91
CA ASP A 334 -26.59 -21.20 12.22
C ASP A 334 -25.56 -21.58 11.14
N LEU A 335 -25.28 -20.71 10.17
CA LEU A 335 -24.32 -20.97 9.10
C LEU A 335 -22.89 -21.06 9.63
N LYS A 336 -22.20 -22.19 9.40
CA LYS A 336 -20.83 -22.45 9.82
C LYS A 336 -19.83 -22.10 8.73
N LEU A 337 -18.58 -21.84 9.13
CA LEU A 337 -17.48 -21.59 8.19
C LEU A 337 -17.21 -22.78 7.26
N SER A 338 -17.46 -24.01 7.73
CA SER A 338 -17.33 -25.26 6.97
C SER A 338 -18.38 -25.43 5.87
N ASP A 339 -19.50 -24.71 5.95
CA ASP A 339 -20.58 -24.86 4.99
C ASP A 339 -20.17 -24.16 3.69
N ARG A 340 -19.97 -24.95 2.63
CA ARG A 340 -19.61 -24.46 1.29
C ARG A 340 -20.80 -24.26 0.37
N ILE A 341 -21.90 -24.96 0.64
CA ILE A 341 -23.17 -24.82 -0.06
C ILE A 341 -24.14 -24.09 0.86
N TYR A 342 -24.75 -23.02 0.36
CA TYR A 342 -25.84 -22.33 1.00
C TYR A 342 -27.16 -22.98 0.59
N HIS A 343 -27.91 -23.47 1.58
CA HIS A 343 -29.28 -23.96 1.41
C HIS A 343 -30.25 -23.08 2.20
N CYS A 344 -31.28 -22.57 1.53
CA CYS A 344 -32.33 -21.76 2.14
C CYS A 344 -33.56 -22.61 2.48
N ASN A 345 -33.87 -22.73 3.78
CA ASN A 345 -35.03 -23.49 4.24
C ASN A 345 -36.39 -22.82 3.94
N VAL A 346 -36.38 -21.56 3.47
CA VAL A 346 -37.62 -20.79 3.21
C VAL A 346 -38.02 -20.84 1.74
N CYS A 347 -37.07 -20.60 0.82
CA CYS A 347 -37.35 -20.57 -0.62
C CYS A 347 -36.72 -21.74 -1.41
N GLY A 348 -36.00 -22.64 -0.75
CA GLY A 348 -35.37 -23.81 -1.38
C GLY A 348 -34.07 -23.51 -2.17
N LEU A 349 -33.62 -22.25 -2.24
CA LEU A 349 -32.39 -21.89 -2.95
C LEU A 349 -31.20 -22.74 -2.47
N THR A 350 -30.51 -23.36 -3.41
CA THR A 350 -29.26 -24.11 -3.18
C THR A 350 -28.18 -23.59 -4.11
N ILE A 351 -27.11 -23.03 -3.56
CA ILE A 351 -26.07 -22.31 -4.33
C ILE A 351 -24.73 -22.36 -3.57
N ASP A 352 -23.61 -22.13 -4.27
CA ASP A 352 -22.32 -21.90 -3.62
C ASP A 352 -22.41 -20.71 -2.63
N ARG A 353 -21.85 -20.88 -1.42
CA ARG A 353 -21.96 -19.90 -0.35
C ARG A 353 -21.30 -18.56 -0.70
N ASP A 354 -20.14 -18.59 -1.34
CA ASP A 354 -19.40 -17.39 -1.74
C ASP A 354 -20.14 -16.68 -2.88
N HIS A 355 -20.80 -17.44 -3.77
CA HIS A 355 -21.71 -16.87 -4.77
C HIS A 355 -22.95 -16.22 -4.15
N ASN A 356 -23.57 -16.84 -3.15
CA ASN A 356 -24.65 -16.22 -2.40
C ASN A 356 -24.18 -14.92 -1.71
N ALA A 357 -23.02 -14.95 -1.06
CA ALA A 357 -22.42 -13.80 -0.41
C ALA A 357 -22.20 -12.66 -1.40
N SER A 358 -21.54 -12.90 -2.54
CA SER A 358 -21.27 -11.88 -3.56
C SER A 358 -22.55 -11.24 -4.14
N LYS A 359 -23.63 -12.01 -4.32
CA LYS A 359 -24.95 -11.46 -4.71
C LYS A 359 -25.51 -10.51 -3.64
N ASN A 360 -25.39 -10.89 -2.37
CA ASN A 360 -25.83 -10.03 -1.27
C ASN A 360 -24.96 -8.79 -1.10
N ILE A 361 -23.64 -8.89 -1.29
CA ILE A 361 -22.72 -7.75 -1.28
C ILE A 361 -23.19 -6.72 -2.30
N ARG A 362 -23.44 -7.15 -3.55
CA ARG A 362 -24.00 -6.27 -4.59
C ARG A 362 -25.31 -5.63 -4.16
N LYS A 363 -26.27 -6.41 -3.65
CA LYS A 363 -27.59 -5.92 -3.25
C LYS A 363 -27.51 -4.88 -2.14
N ILE A 364 -26.74 -5.15 -1.08
CA ILE A 364 -26.54 -4.26 0.07
C ILE A 364 -25.87 -2.96 -0.38
N GLY A 365 -24.82 -3.06 -1.19
CA GLY A 365 -24.12 -1.88 -1.72
C GLY A 365 -25.01 -0.97 -2.54
N LEU A 366 -25.83 -1.53 -3.44
CA LEU A 366 -26.75 -0.75 -4.27
C LEU A 366 -27.89 -0.09 -3.46
N ILE A 367 -28.39 -0.75 -2.42
CA ILE A 367 -29.39 -0.17 -1.50
C ILE A 367 -28.79 1.01 -0.75
N LYS A 368 -27.55 0.86 -0.25
CA LYS A 368 -26.84 1.90 0.53
C LYS A 368 -26.67 3.21 -0.25
N VAL A 369 -26.53 3.14 -1.57
CA VAL A 369 -26.38 4.32 -2.45
C VAL A 369 -27.70 4.74 -3.12
N GLY A 370 -28.85 4.19 -2.68
CA GLY A 370 -30.17 4.54 -3.20
C GLY A 370 -30.43 4.13 -4.66
N SER A 371 -29.57 3.29 -5.25
CA SER A 371 -29.69 2.86 -6.66
C SER A 371 -30.72 1.76 -6.87
N VAL A 372 -31.16 1.09 -5.79
CA VAL A 372 -32.24 0.09 -5.81
C VAL A 372 -33.13 0.33 -4.59
N ARG A 373 -34.46 0.36 -4.78
CA ARG A 373 -35.41 0.41 -3.66
C ARG A 373 -35.38 -0.92 -2.92
N SER A 374 -35.42 -0.86 -1.59
CA SER A 374 -35.56 -2.06 -0.76
C SER A 374 -36.91 -2.72 -1.11
N GLU A 375 -36.89 -3.90 -1.73
CA GLU A 375 -38.05 -4.80 -1.80
C GLU A 375 -38.25 -5.56 -0.47
N PHE A 376 -37.88 -4.96 0.66
CA PHE A 376 -38.26 -5.51 1.96
C PHE A 376 -39.68 -5.06 2.28
N THR A 377 -40.61 -6.01 2.30
CA THR A 377 -41.92 -5.81 2.92
C THR A 377 -41.72 -5.43 4.40
N PRO A 378 -42.38 -4.37 4.89
CA PRO A 378 -42.12 -3.77 6.20
C PRO A 378 -42.75 -4.57 7.35
N VAL A 379 -42.32 -5.82 7.57
CA VAL A 379 -42.85 -6.63 8.68
C VAL A 379 -41.80 -7.07 9.71
N VAL A 380 -40.49 -6.92 9.47
CA VAL A 380 -39.47 -7.49 10.38
C VAL A 380 -38.62 -6.45 11.15
N ILE A 381 -38.77 -5.15 10.89
CA ILE A 381 -38.01 -4.11 11.63
C ILE A 381 -38.58 -3.86 13.05
N ALA A 382 -39.81 -4.30 13.35
CA ALA A 382 -40.46 -4.03 14.63
C ALA A 382 -39.95 -4.87 15.84
N ILE A 383 -39.13 -5.92 15.63
CA ILE A 383 -38.78 -6.85 16.71
C ILE A 383 -37.34 -6.65 17.25
N TYR A 384 -36.43 -6.04 16.50
CA TYR A 384 -35.04 -5.85 16.94
C TYR A 384 -34.77 -4.55 17.72
N GLY A 385 -35.81 -3.75 17.99
CA GLY A 385 -35.72 -2.50 18.75
C GLY A 385 -35.82 -2.62 20.27
N LEU A 386 -35.95 -3.83 20.85
CA LEU A 386 -36.32 -3.97 22.27
C LEU A 386 -35.25 -4.56 23.21
N TYR A 387 -34.08 -5.00 22.75
CA TYR A 387 -33.04 -5.46 23.66
C TYR A 387 -31.63 -5.10 23.17
N GLY A 388 -31.03 -4.07 23.77
CA GLY A 388 -29.60 -3.80 23.60
C GLY A 388 -29.15 -2.37 23.88
N ILE A 389 -29.52 -1.80 25.03
CA ILE A 389 -28.86 -0.59 25.55
C ILE A 389 -27.42 -0.96 25.93
N TYR A 390 -26.43 -0.40 25.26
CA TYR A 390 -25.09 -0.16 25.83
C TYR A 390 -24.84 1.35 25.87
N PRO A 391 -24.52 1.93 27.04
CA PRO A 391 -24.55 3.37 27.25
C PRO A 391 -23.32 4.04 26.64
N TYR A 392 -23.56 4.97 25.71
CA TYR A 392 -22.57 5.95 25.30
C TYR A 392 -22.53 7.07 26.35
N ARG A 393 -21.46 7.10 27.16
CA ARG A 393 -21.24 8.14 28.17
C ARG A 393 -20.73 9.41 27.47
N GLN A 394 -21.63 10.26 27.00
CA GLN A 394 -21.31 11.64 26.64
C GLN A 394 -21.29 12.49 27.90
N ARG A 395 -20.14 13.08 28.22
CA ARG A 395 -20.06 14.23 29.13
C ARG A 395 -20.58 15.44 28.37
N SER A 396 -21.73 15.96 28.77
CA SER A 396 -22.25 17.25 28.34
C SER A 396 -21.60 18.37 29.16
N VAL A 397 -20.98 19.31 28.47
CA VAL A 397 -20.71 20.68 28.96
C VAL A 397 -22.07 21.36 29.14
N VAL A 398 -22.29 21.98 30.29
CA VAL A 398 -23.47 22.82 30.54
C VAL A 398 -22.96 24.21 30.92
N GLU A 399 -23.15 25.15 29.99
CA GLU A 399 -23.32 26.57 30.31
C GLU A 399 -24.80 26.89 30.10
N SER A 400 -25.44 27.44 31.13
CA SER A 400 -26.66 28.21 31.00
C SER A 400 -26.77 29.15 32.20
N GLY A 401 -26.70 30.46 31.93
CA GLY A 401 -26.90 31.51 32.91
C GLY A 401 -28.37 31.92 33.09
N SER A 402 -28.55 32.80 34.08
CA SER A 402 -29.74 33.61 34.43
C SER A 402 -30.94 32.82 34.99
N SER A 403 -31.68 33.26 36.00
CA SER A 403 -31.92 34.60 36.56
C SER A 403 -32.55 34.48 37.97
N ASP A 404 -32.22 35.46 38.83
CA ASP A 404 -33.05 36.14 39.84
C ASP A 404 -33.83 35.34 40.90
N ALA A 405 -33.56 35.62 42.19
CA ALA A 405 -34.31 36.60 42.99
C ALA A 405 -34.20 36.35 44.52
N SER A 406 -33.73 37.40 45.22
CA SER A 406 -34.24 37.99 46.49
C SER A 406 -34.10 37.34 47.89
N ALA A 407 -33.89 38.28 48.84
CA ALA A 407 -34.03 38.30 50.32
C ALA A 407 -32.82 37.79 51.14
N GLU A 408 -32.03 38.70 51.75
CA GLU A 408 -32.17 39.25 53.14
C GLU A 408 -32.04 38.12 54.19
N GLU A 409 -31.06 38.08 55.10
CA GLU A 409 -30.41 39.10 55.95
C GLU A 409 -28.88 38.92 56.05
#